data_AF-A0AAW0FJW0-F1
#
_entry.id   AF-A0AAW0FJW0-F1
#
_cell.length_a   1.000
_cell.length_b   1.000
_cell.length_c   1.000
_cell.angle_alpha   90.00
_cell.angle_beta   90.00
_cell.angle_gamma   90.00
#
_symmetry.space_group_name_H-M   'P 1'
#
loop_
_entity.id
_entity.type
_entity.pdbx_description
1 polymer ?
#
loop_
_entity_poly.entity_id
_entity_poly.type
_entity_poly.pdbx_seq_one_letter_code
_entity_poly.pdbx_strand_id
1 'polypeptide(L)'
;MTIVLGGQDAVIEQARRQIEDLVPVYAVLDYTNAQIIKRELLLARVSLLGPEYFQELIATHKLHTSEATSIPDLSATELQFHPNNLVPSEALRQKHLHLEHISTITEKFGGKIVDISTRNVIVELSAKPSRVSSFIQLLHPFGILEIARSGMMALPRTPLDGNNVEDEEPIDAADIVDASQLPPG
;
A
#
# COMPACT_ATOMS: atom_id res chain seq x y z
N MET A 1 -7.22 -14.28 -12.23
CA MET A 1 -5.87 -13.99 -11.68
C MET A 1 -5.54 -12.53 -12.01
N THR A 2 -4.92 -11.79 -11.09
CA THR A 2 -4.43 -10.42 -11.37
C THR A 2 -2.91 -10.45 -11.42
N ILE A 3 -2.33 -9.94 -12.50
CA ILE A 3 -0.88 -9.92 -12.71
C ILE A 3 -0.46 -8.46 -12.85
N VAL A 4 0.65 -8.07 -12.22
CA VAL A 4 1.26 -6.75 -12.35
C VAL A 4 2.64 -6.95 -12.95
N LEU A 5 2.87 -6.32 -14.10
CA LEU A 5 4.14 -6.38 -14.81
C LEU A 5 4.71 -4.96 -14.91
N GLY A 6 6.03 -4.84 -14.84
CA GLY A 6 6.75 -3.62 -15.18
C GLY A 6 7.65 -3.88 -16.39
N GLY A 7 7.65 -2.99 -17.37
CA GLY A 7 8.45 -3.15 -18.59
C GLY A 7 7.96 -2.27 -19.73
N GLN A 8 8.52 -2.48 -20.92
CA GLN A 8 8.06 -1.86 -22.16
C GLN A 8 6.79 -2.55 -22.68
N ASP A 9 5.92 -1.81 -23.35
CA ASP A 9 4.64 -2.30 -23.88
C ASP A 9 4.79 -3.54 -24.76
N ALA A 10 5.86 -3.61 -25.58
CA ALA A 10 6.15 -4.76 -26.42
C ALA A 10 6.37 -6.06 -25.61
N VAL A 11 7.06 -5.96 -24.47
CA VAL A 11 7.32 -7.10 -23.57
C VAL A 11 6.05 -7.50 -22.83
N ILE A 12 5.25 -6.52 -22.41
CA ILE A 12 3.98 -6.75 -21.71
C ILE A 12 2.97 -7.44 -22.65
N GLU A 13 2.84 -6.97 -23.89
CA GLU A 13 1.99 -7.60 -24.91
C GLU A 13 2.46 -9.01 -25.26
N GLN A 14 3.79 -9.23 -25.34
CA GLN A 14 4.32 -10.56 -25.53
C GLN A 14 3.95 -11.50 -24.38
N ALA A 15 4.09 -11.06 -23.12
CA ALA A 15 3.70 -11.85 -21.95
C ALA A 15 2.18 -12.14 -21.93
N ARG A 16 1.36 -11.16 -22.33
CA ARG A 16 -0.10 -11.30 -22.44
C ARG A 16 -0.48 -12.41 -23.43
N ARG A 17 0.10 -12.38 -24.64
CA ARG A 17 -0.13 -13.39 -25.69
C ARG A 17 0.33 -14.78 -25.26
N GLN A 18 1.49 -14.89 -24.62
CA GLN A 18 2.01 -16.18 -24.14
C GLN A 18 1.09 -16.85 -23.12
N ILE A 19 0.45 -16.07 -22.24
CA ILE A 19 -0.49 -16.61 -21.26
C ILE A 19 -1.83 -16.95 -21.92
N GLU A 20 -2.26 -16.17 -22.89
CA GLU A 20 -3.51 -16.38 -23.64
C GLU A 20 -3.50 -17.68 -24.46
N ASP A 21 -2.33 -18.10 -24.97
CA ASP A 21 -2.17 -19.35 -25.72
C ASP A 21 -2.23 -20.63 -24.86
N LEU A 22 -2.29 -20.52 -23.53
CA LEU A 22 -2.34 -21.67 -22.63
C LEU A 22 -3.73 -22.32 -22.62
N VAL A 23 -3.78 -23.65 -22.77
CA VAL A 23 -5.04 -24.45 -22.77
C VAL A 23 -6.02 -24.14 -21.61
N PRO A 24 -5.58 -23.96 -20.34
CA PRO A 24 -6.51 -23.65 -19.24
C PRO A 24 -6.95 -22.18 -19.16
N VAL A 25 -6.55 -21.32 -20.11
CA VAL A 25 -6.83 -19.87 -20.09
C VAL A 25 -7.95 -19.55 -21.08
N TYR A 26 -8.97 -18.85 -20.60
CA TYR A 26 -10.07 -18.41 -21.45
C TYR A 26 -9.77 -17.10 -22.19
N ALA A 27 -9.25 -16.09 -21.47
CA ALA A 27 -8.87 -14.80 -22.02
C ALA A 27 -7.91 -14.07 -21.07
N VAL A 28 -7.07 -13.21 -21.63
CA VAL A 28 -6.19 -12.31 -20.85
C VAL A 28 -6.52 -10.86 -21.20
N LEU A 29 -7.14 -10.16 -20.26
CA LEU A 29 -7.57 -8.76 -20.40
C LEU A 29 -6.48 -7.81 -19.91
N ASP A 30 -6.17 -6.78 -20.70
CA ASP A 30 -5.33 -5.67 -20.27
C ASP A 30 -6.18 -4.55 -19.65
N TYR A 31 -5.83 -4.15 -18.44
CA TYR A 31 -6.48 -3.07 -17.68
C TYR A 31 -5.58 -1.86 -17.46
N THR A 32 -4.46 -1.75 -18.18
CA THR A 32 -3.50 -0.65 -18.04
C THR A 32 -4.16 0.73 -18.22
N ASN A 33 -4.99 0.88 -19.25
CA ASN A 33 -5.70 2.13 -19.57
C ASN A 33 -7.18 2.14 -19.13
N ALA A 34 -7.63 1.12 -18.38
CA ALA A 34 -9.00 1.00 -17.94
C ALA A 34 -9.21 1.66 -16.56
N GLN A 35 -10.41 2.18 -16.33
CA GLN A 35 -10.80 2.59 -14.98
C GLN A 35 -10.99 1.33 -14.11
N ILE A 36 -10.09 1.14 -13.14
CA ILE A 36 -10.11 -0.03 -12.24
C ILE A 36 -10.06 0.37 -10.76
N ILE A 37 -10.69 -0.45 -9.93
CA ILE A 37 -10.56 -0.42 -8.47
C ILE A 37 -9.42 -1.35 -8.10
N LYS A 38 -8.28 -0.77 -7.67
CA LYS A 38 -7.12 -1.49 -7.15
C LYS A 38 -7.28 -1.71 -5.64
N ARG A 39 -7.11 -2.93 -5.17
CA ARG A 39 -7.09 -3.27 -3.74
C ARG A 39 -5.91 -4.18 -3.43
N GLU A 40 -5.44 -4.09 -2.21
CA GLU A 40 -4.41 -4.93 -1.62
C GLU A 40 -4.75 -5.06 -0.13
N LEU A 41 -4.61 -6.28 0.40
CA LEU A 41 -4.79 -6.57 1.80
C LEU A 41 -3.42 -6.63 2.48
N LEU A 42 -3.32 -5.98 3.63
CA LEU A 42 -2.16 -5.99 4.52
C LEU A 42 -2.58 -6.46 5.90
N LEU A 43 -1.82 -7.39 6.46
CA LEU A 43 -1.75 -7.66 7.89
C LEU A 43 -0.34 -7.32 8.37
N ALA A 44 -0.23 -6.55 9.46
CA ALA A 44 1.05 -6.22 10.05
C ALA A 44 1.02 -6.41 11.57
N ARG A 45 2.01 -7.11 12.11
CA ARG A 45 2.25 -7.17 13.55
C ARG A 45 3.22 -6.06 13.93
N VAL A 46 2.79 -5.17 14.80
CA VAL A 46 3.55 -3.97 15.21
C VAL A 46 3.89 -4.07 16.69
N SER A 47 5.11 -3.70 17.06
CA SER A 47 5.57 -3.64 18.45
C SER A 47 4.89 -2.50 19.20
N LEU A 48 4.58 -2.72 20.48
CA LEU A 48 4.12 -1.68 21.40
C LEU A 48 5.22 -1.21 22.35
N LEU A 49 6.41 -1.82 22.32
CA LEU A 49 7.51 -1.56 23.24
C LEU A 49 8.42 -0.40 22.81
N GLY A 50 8.17 0.19 21.64
CA GLY A 50 8.92 1.34 21.12
C GLY A 50 10.10 0.98 20.21
N PRO A 51 10.74 2.01 19.63
CA PRO A 51 11.83 1.86 18.67
C PRO A 51 13.13 1.34 19.28
N GLU A 52 13.45 1.67 20.53
CA GLU A 52 14.66 1.22 21.22
C GLU A 52 14.67 -0.30 21.37
N TYR A 53 13.54 -0.87 21.80
CA TYR A 53 13.35 -2.33 21.85
C TYR A 53 13.43 -2.96 20.46
N PHE A 54 12.90 -2.30 19.44
CA PHE A 54 12.93 -2.82 18.07
C PHE A 54 14.37 -2.85 17.50
N GLN A 55 15.19 -1.86 17.82
CA GLN A 55 16.60 -1.83 17.45
C GLN A 55 17.38 -2.97 18.12
N GLU A 56 17.17 -3.20 19.42
CA GLU A 56 17.73 -4.35 20.14
C GLU A 56 17.31 -5.66 19.44
N LEU A 57 16.02 -5.83 19.16
CA LEU A 57 15.48 -7.05 18.54
C LEU A 57 16.08 -7.33 17.15
N ILE A 58 16.30 -6.28 16.33
CA ILE A 58 16.96 -6.42 15.03
C ILE A 58 18.43 -6.81 15.22
N ALA A 59 19.14 -6.17 16.14
CA ALA A 59 20.54 -6.47 16.42
C ALA A 59 20.71 -7.93 16.85
N THR A 60 19.83 -8.45 17.73
CA THR A 60 19.87 -9.84 18.17
C THR A 60 19.56 -10.84 17.04
N HIS A 61 18.57 -10.57 16.17
CA HIS A 61 18.27 -11.46 15.04
C HIS A 61 19.39 -11.53 14.00
N LYS A 62 20.11 -10.43 13.78
CA LYS A 62 21.26 -10.39 12.86
C LYS A 62 22.39 -11.33 13.29
N LEU A 63 22.63 -11.48 14.60
CA LEU A 63 23.62 -12.42 15.14
C LEU A 63 23.33 -13.88 14.78
N HIS A 64 22.06 -14.23 14.62
CA HIS A 64 21.65 -15.60 14.33
C HIS A 64 21.66 -15.92 12.82
N THR A 65 21.73 -14.91 11.95
CA THR A 65 21.59 -15.07 10.49
C THR A 65 22.91 -14.90 9.74
N SER A 66 23.78 -14.00 10.20
CA SER A 66 25.06 -13.68 9.56
C SER A 66 26.22 -14.06 10.47
N GLU A 67 27.33 -14.54 9.90
CA GLU A 67 28.55 -14.99 10.59
C GLU A 67 28.85 -14.20 11.87
N ALA A 68 29.06 -14.93 12.97
CA ALA A 68 29.17 -14.49 14.36
C ALA A 68 30.37 -13.57 14.70
N THR A 69 30.87 -12.81 13.72
CA THR A 69 32.09 -12.01 13.79
C THR A 69 31.85 -10.52 14.10
N SER A 70 30.61 -10.03 14.02
CA SER A 70 30.26 -8.65 14.40
C SER A 70 29.64 -8.58 15.79
N ILE A 71 30.24 -7.79 16.68
CA ILE A 71 29.67 -7.44 17.99
C ILE A 71 28.29 -6.78 17.74
N PRO A 72 27.21 -7.24 18.40
CA PRO A 72 25.91 -6.61 18.26
C PRO A 72 25.97 -5.18 18.79
N ASP A 73 25.45 -4.23 18.02
CA ASP A 73 25.22 -2.87 18.48
C ASP A 73 24.07 -2.87 19.50
N LEU A 74 24.42 -3.07 20.77
CA LEU A 74 23.51 -3.07 21.92
C LEU A 74 23.37 -1.68 22.54
N SER A 75 23.85 -0.62 21.87
CA SER A 75 23.71 0.77 22.36
C SER A 75 22.27 1.15 22.67
N ALA A 76 21.30 0.55 21.97
CA ALA A 76 19.87 0.75 22.22
C ALA A 76 19.43 0.37 23.65
N THR A 77 20.11 -0.59 24.29
CA THR A 77 19.79 -1.02 25.66
C THR A 77 20.20 0.00 26.72
N GLU A 78 21.08 0.94 26.38
CA GLU A 78 21.52 2.02 27.27
C GLU A 78 20.63 3.27 27.17
N LEU A 79 19.70 3.30 26.21
CA LEU A 79 18.81 4.44 25.99
C LEU A 79 17.78 4.58 27.12
N GLN A 80 17.40 5.83 27.41
CA GLN A 80 16.52 6.17 28.53
C GLN A 80 15.13 5.53 28.42
N PHE A 81 14.59 5.43 27.20
CA PHE A 81 13.25 4.89 26.94
C PHE A 81 13.24 3.39 26.62
N HIS A 82 14.35 2.69 26.83
CA HIS A 82 14.39 1.24 26.70
C HIS A 82 13.51 0.58 27.78
N PRO A 83 12.69 -0.44 27.47
CA PRO A 83 11.77 -1.05 28.44
C PRO A 83 12.44 -1.59 29.71
N ASN A 84 13.72 -1.99 29.63
CA ASN A 84 14.49 -2.46 30.80
C ASN A 84 14.92 -1.33 31.75
N ASN A 85 15.02 -0.09 31.26
CA ASN A 85 15.48 1.07 32.03
C ASN A 85 14.31 1.87 32.63
N LEU A 86 13.09 1.58 32.22
CA LEU A 86 11.88 2.28 32.65
C LEU A 86 11.22 1.63 33.86
N VAL A 87 10.57 2.46 34.67
CA VAL A 87 9.72 1.98 35.77
C VAL A 87 8.55 1.19 35.17
N PRO A 88 8.14 0.03 35.72
CA PRO A 88 7.09 -0.81 35.12
C PRO A 88 5.77 -0.07 34.82
N SER A 89 5.36 0.84 35.71
CA SER A 89 4.16 1.67 35.51
C SER A 89 4.31 2.67 34.36
N GLU A 90 5.52 3.16 34.11
CA GLU A 90 5.83 4.06 33.00
C GLU A 90 5.88 3.29 31.68
N ALA A 91 6.56 2.14 31.65
CA ALA A 91 6.58 1.24 30.50
C ALA A 91 5.15 0.81 30.10
N LEU A 92 4.29 0.53 31.09
CA LEU A 92 2.89 0.20 30.85
C LEU A 92 2.13 1.38 30.20
N ARG A 93 2.35 2.61 30.66
CA ARG A 93 1.70 3.80 30.08
C ARG A 93 2.18 4.06 28.66
N GLN A 94 3.49 4.02 28.41
CA GLN A 94 4.06 4.18 27.07
C GLN A 94 3.51 3.15 26.08
N LYS A 95 3.40 1.89 26.52
CA LYS A 95 2.78 0.83 25.72
C LYS A 95 1.34 1.18 25.28
N HIS A 96 0.52 1.69 26.20
CA HIS A 96 -0.85 2.08 25.88
C HIS A 96 -0.89 3.31 24.97
N LEU A 97 0.03 4.28 25.13
CA LEU A 97 0.15 5.42 24.22
C LEU A 97 0.52 4.99 22.80
N HIS A 98 1.46 4.04 22.64
CA HIS A 98 1.77 3.46 21.34
C HIS A 98 0.55 2.78 20.72
N LEU A 99 -0.20 2.00 21.51
CA LEU A 99 -1.43 1.35 21.05
C LEU A 99 -2.48 2.37 20.58
N GLU A 100 -2.70 3.45 21.33
CA GLU A 100 -3.62 4.53 20.98
C GLU A 100 -3.24 5.23 19.67
N HIS A 101 -1.95 5.54 19.49
CA HIS A 101 -1.44 6.13 18.27
C HIS A 101 -1.59 5.19 17.07
N ILE A 102 -1.26 3.91 17.23
CA ILE A 102 -1.43 2.90 16.17
C ILE A 102 -2.92 2.73 15.82
N SER A 103 -3.83 2.72 16.81
CA SER A 103 -5.28 2.70 16.58
C SER A 103 -5.72 3.89 15.76
N THR A 104 -5.30 5.09 16.16
CA THR A 104 -5.64 6.34 15.46
C THR A 104 -5.17 6.34 14.01
N ILE A 105 -3.94 5.90 13.74
CA ILE A 105 -3.41 5.80 12.38
C ILE A 105 -4.21 4.76 11.57
N THR A 106 -4.48 3.60 12.18
CA THR A 106 -5.24 2.50 11.56
C THR A 106 -6.65 2.95 11.18
N GLU A 107 -7.37 3.61 12.08
CA GLU A 107 -8.70 4.17 11.84
C GLU A 107 -8.70 5.22 10.72
N LYS A 108 -7.75 6.16 10.72
CA LYS A 108 -7.61 7.17 9.66
C LYS A 108 -7.34 6.56 8.29
N PHE A 109 -6.68 5.41 8.24
CA PHE A 109 -6.44 4.69 6.99
C PHE A 109 -7.63 3.84 6.54
N GLY A 110 -8.62 3.62 7.41
CA GLY A 110 -9.77 2.75 7.18
C GLY A 110 -9.46 1.28 7.44
N GLY A 111 -8.44 1.00 8.26
CA GLY A 111 -8.06 -0.34 8.72
C GLY A 111 -8.78 -0.73 10.01
N LYS A 112 -8.38 -1.88 10.56
CA LYS A 112 -8.90 -2.41 11.83
C LYS A 112 -7.76 -3.01 12.65
N ILE A 113 -7.90 -2.98 13.97
CA ILE A 113 -7.07 -3.80 14.85
C ILE A 113 -7.75 -5.16 14.98
N VAL A 114 -7.02 -6.24 14.68
CA VAL A 114 -7.56 -7.61 14.70
C VAL A 114 -7.08 -8.43 15.90
N ASP A 115 -5.94 -8.10 16.49
CA ASP A 115 -5.40 -8.75 17.69
C ASP A 115 -4.62 -7.75 18.54
N ILE A 116 -4.74 -7.86 19.86
CA ILE A 116 -4.00 -7.06 20.84
C ILE A 116 -3.35 -8.00 21.84
N SER A 117 -2.02 -8.00 21.85
CA SER A 117 -1.21 -8.77 22.78
C SER A 117 -0.55 -7.87 23.83
N THR A 118 0.20 -8.47 24.75
CA THR A 118 0.88 -7.75 25.82
C THR A 118 2.04 -6.88 25.33
N ARG A 119 2.64 -7.21 24.18
CA ARG A 119 3.84 -6.56 23.62
C ARG A 119 3.68 -6.08 22.17
N ASN A 120 2.63 -6.51 21.48
CA ASN A 120 2.42 -6.23 20.06
C ASN A 120 0.91 -6.16 19.75
N VAL A 121 0.60 -5.64 18.57
CA VAL A 121 -0.75 -5.52 18.03
C VAL A 121 -0.73 -5.98 16.57
N ILE A 122 -1.81 -6.58 16.09
CA ILE A 122 -1.98 -6.91 14.66
C ILE A 122 -3.01 -5.98 14.07
N VAL A 123 -2.62 -5.29 13.00
CA VAL A 123 -3.48 -4.37 12.24
C VAL A 123 -3.77 -4.96 10.85
N GLU A 124 -4.98 -4.70 10.37
CA GLU A 124 -5.47 -5.06 9.03
C GLU A 124 -5.79 -3.79 8.24
N LEU A 125 -5.39 -3.76 6.96
CA LEU A 125 -5.76 -2.68 6.03
C LEU A 125 -6.08 -3.24 4.64
N SER A 126 -7.20 -2.79 4.06
CA SER A 126 -7.54 -3.03 2.65
C SER A 126 -7.62 -1.73 1.87
N ALA A 127 -6.62 -1.46 1.02
CA ALA A 127 -6.51 -0.18 0.31
C ALA A 127 -5.83 -0.32 -1.06
N LYS A 128 -5.72 0.78 -1.81
CA LYS A 128 -4.87 0.82 -3.03
C LYS A 128 -3.40 0.57 -2.63
N PRO A 129 -2.57 -0.08 -3.46
CA PRO A 129 -1.18 -0.40 -3.10
C PRO A 129 -0.34 0.80 -2.63
N SER A 130 -0.53 1.98 -3.24
CA SER A 130 0.15 3.21 -2.82
C SER A 130 -0.21 3.62 -1.40
N ARG A 131 -1.50 3.54 -1.03
CA ARG A 131 -2.00 3.85 0.32
C ARG A 131 -1.54 2.82 1.34
N VAL A 132 -1.46 1.53 0.97
CA VAL A 132 -0.87 0.48 1.81
C VAL A 132 0.60 0.77 2.10
N SER A 133 1.39 1.13 1.08
CA SER A 133 2.79 1.50 1.26
C SER A 133 2.99 2.73 2.17
N SER A 134 2.14 3.77 2.02
CA SER A 134 2.18 4.92 2.93
C SER A 134 1.81 4.56 4.37
N PHE A 135 0.88 3.63 4.57
CA PHE A 135 0.52 3.14 5.91
C PHE A 135 1.69 2.43 6.58
N ILE A 136 2.41 1.57 5.84
CA ILE A 136 3.61 0.89 6.34
C ILE A 136 4.68 1.91 6.75
N GLN A 137 4.88 2.98 5.98
CA GLN A 137 5.84 4.04 6.31
C GLN A 137 5.50 4.75 7.63
N LEU A 138 4.22 5.00 7.90
CA LEU A 138 3.77 5.61 9.16
C LEU A 138 3.90 4.67 10.36
N LEU A 139 3.77 3.37 10.15
CA LEU A 139 3.95 2.38 11.21
C LEU A 139 5.41 2.00 11.47
N HIS A 140 6.30 2.28 10.51
CA HIS A 140 7.73 1.94 10.60
C HIS A 140 8.41 2.39 11.92
N PRO A 141 8.17 3.61 12.45
CA PRO A 141 8.81 4.06 13.69
C PRO A 141 8.43 3.26 14.94
N PHE A 142 7.23 2.64 14.96
CA PHE A 142 6.81 1.79 16.08
C PHE A 142 7.52 0.43 16.10
N GLY A 143 8.11 0.03 14.97
CA GLY A 143 8.75 -1.26 14.79
C GLY A 143 7.77 -2.33 14.30
N ILE A 144 7.85 -2.66 13.02
CA ILE A 144 7.02 -3.71 12.42
C ILE A 144 7.75 -5.05 12.55
N LEU A 145 7.14 -5.97 13.30
CA LEU A 145 7.69 -7.29 13.60
C LEU A 145 7.46 -8.27 12.45
N GLU A 146 6.29 -8.21 11.83
CA GLU A 146 5.90 -9.10 10.73
C GLU A 146 4.93 -8.39 9.78
N ILE A 147 5.02 -8.69 8.48
CA ILE A 147 4.14 -8.16 7.44
C ILE A 147 3.69 -9.31 6.54
N ALA A 148 2.38 -9.43 6.32
CA ALA A 148 1.80 -10.26 5.27
C ALA A 148 1.00 -9.38 4.30
N ARG A 149 1.38 -9.40 3.02
CA ARG A 149 0.74 -8.64 1.93
C ARG A 149 0.23 -9.59 0.85
N SER A 150 -1.03 -9.44 0.43
CA SER A 150 -1.65 -10.35 -0.55
C SER A 150 -1.19 -10.14 -1.99
N GLY A 151 -0.67 -8.95 -2.32
CA GLY A 151 -0.54 -8.48 -3.71
C GLY A 151 -1.78 -7.74 -4.21
N MET A 152 -1.64 -7.05 -5.36
CA MET A 152 -2.70 -6.22 -5.92
C MET A 152 -3.77 -7.07 -6.63
N MET A 153 -5.01 -6.88 -6.22
CA MET A 153 -6.21 -7.30 -6.95
C MET A 153 -6.84 -6.09 -7.66
N ALA A 154 -7.48 -6.34 -8.79
CA ALA A 154 -8.11 -5.30 -9.59
C ALA A 154 -9.48 -5.77 -10.10
N LEU A 155 -10.44 -4.86 -10.10
CA LEU A 155 -11.75 -5.05 -10.73
C LEU A 155 -12.07 -3.81 -11.57
N PRO A 156 -12.49 -3.96 -12.85
CA PRO A 156 -12.91 -2.82 -13.64
C PRO A 156 -14.15 -2.18 -13.03
N ARG A 157 -14.17 -0.84 -13.02
CA ARG A 157 -15.37 -0.08 -12.64
C ARG A 157 -16.11 0.31 -13.90
N THR A 158 -17.43 0.28 -13.82
CA THR A 158 -18.26 0.91 -14.84
C THR A 158 -18.12 2.43 -14.68
N PRO A 159 -17.67 3.16 -15.71
CA PRO A 159 -17.75 4.61 -15.69
C PRO A 159 -19.23 5.00 -15.64
N LEU A 160 -19.58 5.88 -14.70
CA LEU A 160 -20.87 6.55 -14.75
C LEU A 160 -20.57 7.86 -15.45
N ASP A 161 -20.91 7.94 -16.72
CA ASP A 161 -20.99 9.23 -17.39
C ASP A 161 -22.15 9.96 -16.69
N GLY A 162 -21.80 10.92 -15.83
CA GLY A 162 -22.79 11.89 -15.38
C GLY A 162 -23.46 12.47 -16.61
N ASN A 163 -24.75 12.76 -16.53
CA ASN A 163 -25.61 13.16 -17.65
C ASN A 163 -25.25 14.54 -18.25
N ASN A 164 -23.97 14.89 -18.35
CA ASN A 164 -23.45 16.05 -19.06
C ASN A 164 -23.04 15.60 -20.46
N VAL A 165 -24.05 15.36 -21.30
CA VAL A 165 -23.92 15.38 -22.77
C VAL A 165 -24.11 16.82 -23.28
N GLU A 166 -23.98 17.82 -22.43
CA GLU A 166 -24.05 19.24 -22.79
C GLU A 166 -22.70 19.87 -22.50
N ASP A 167 -21.74 19.67 -23.40
CA ASP A 167 -20.62 20.57 -23.71
C ASP A 167 -19.93 20.11 -25.02
N GLU A 168 -20.66 19.49 -25.95
CA GLU A 168 -20.33 19.71 -27.36
C GLU A 168 -20.89 21.10 -27.67
N GLU A 169 -20.04 22.12 -27.72
CA GLU A 169 -20.47 23.40 -28.28
C GLU A 169 -21.08 23.12 -29.66
N PRO A 170 -22.30 23.61 -29.96
CA PRO A 170 -22.84 23.47 -31.29
C PRO A 170 -21.88 24.20 -32.23
N ILE A 171 -21.22 23.45 -33.11
CA ILE A 171 -20.42 24.03 -34.19
C ILE A 171 -21.39 24.92 -34.97
N ASP A 172 -21.21 26.24 -34.89
CA ASP A 172 -22.06 27.18 -35.59
C ASP A 172 -21.97 26.85 -37.09
N ALA A 173 -23.11 26.71 -37.77
CA ALA A 173 -23.14 26.36 -39.19
C ALA A 173 -22.40 27.40 -40.05
N ALA A 174 -22.16 28.61 -39.52
CA ALA A 174 -21.34 29.64 -40.13
C ALA A 174 -19.85 29.28 -40.24
N ASP A 175 -19.32 28.39 -39.39
CA ASP A 175 -17.91 27.97 -39.42
C ASP A 175 -17.65 26.80 -40.40
N ILE A 176 -18.70 26.11 -40.86
CA ILE A 176 -18.60 24.96 -41.77
C ILE A 176 -18.60 25.40 -43.24
N VAL A 177 -19.15 26.58 -43.56
CA VAL A 177 -19.25 27.08 -44.93
C VAL A 177 -18.75 28.52 -45.04
N ASP A 178 -17.55 28.67 -45.59
CA ASP A 178 -16.96 29.95 -45.96
C ASP A 178 -17.84 30.65 -47.01
N ALA A 179 -18.56 31.69 -46.57
CA ALA A 179 -19.48 32.46 -47.41
C ALA A 179 -18.82 33.12 -48.63
N SER A 180 -17.48 33.16 -48.69
CA SER A 180 -16.72 33.61 -49.87
C SER A 180 -16.71 32.60 -51.04
N GLN A 181 -17.13 31.35 -50.80
CA GLN A 181 -17.19 30.30 -51.84
C GLN A 181 -18.55 30.19 -52.53
N LEU A 182 -19.55 30.98 -52.13
CA LEU A 182 -20.85 30.99 -52.80
C LEU A 182 -20.81 31.91 -54.04
N PRO A 183 -21.25 31.43 -55.22
CA PRO A 183 -21.28 32.25 -56.42
C PRO A 183 -22.30 33.39 -56.25
N PRO A 184 -21.95 34.63 -56.66
CA PRO A 184 -22.89 35.75 -56.57
C PRO A 184 -24.05 35.55 -57.55
N GLY A 185 -25.27 35.71 -57.04
CA GLY A 185 -26.50 35.75 -57.81
C GLY A 185 -26.74 37.10 -58.49
#